data_AF-A0A7X1PM76-F1
#
_entry.id   AF-A0A7X1PM76-F1
#
_cell.length_a   1.000
_cell.length_b   1.000
_cell.length_c   1.000
_cell.angle_alpha   90.00
_cell.angle_beta   90.00
_cell.angle_gamma   90.00
#
_symmetry.space_group_name_H-M   'P 1'
#
loop_
_entity.id
_entity.type
_entity.pdbx_description
1 polymer ?
#
loop_
_entity_poly.entity_id
_entity_poly.type
_entity_poly.pdbx_seq_one_letter_code
_entity_poly.pdbx_strand_id
1 'polypeptide(L)'
;MRLRPTPASQRALALALAALSLVGGYFLTLHVWFSQPLLAIADEMALLRHNQQRYVALSGQRPALENSLAQIRHSSVGNENLLADSDMGTATAQLMQLIAADLQVFATVGGGCTLANRIPVPVTQQGPYRQVSVRINLECAIEPLAGLLHRLENGKVSLFIESFRIEKSRGQLASANRLAAQLLISAYLQNPTPKGATP
;
A
#
# COMPACT_ATOMS: atom_id res chain seq x y z
N MET A 1 9.43 70.00 -54.91
CA MET A 1 9.97 69.36 -56.13
C MET A 1 9.56 67.88 -56.12
N ARG A 2 8.63 67.47 -56.98
CA ARG A 2 8.29 66.04 -57.16
C ARG A 2 9.23 65.47 -58.21
N LEU A 3 10.23 64.71 -57.78
CA LEU A 3 11.10 63.95 -58.66
C LEU A 3 10.22 62.92 -59.38
N ARG A 4 9.81 63.22 -60.62
CA ARG A 4 9.13 62.25 -61.50
C ARG A 4 10.19 61.24 -61.92
N PRO A 5 10.13 59.98 -61.44
CA PRO A 5 11.14 59.00 -61.79
C PRO A 5 10.95 58.61 -63.25
N THR A 6 12.05 58.55 -64.01
CA THR A 6 12.05 58.04 -65.39
C THR A 6 11.54 56.59 -65.42
N PRO A 7 10.88 56.13 -66.50
CA PRO A 7 10.25 54.80 -66.54
C PRO A 7 11.23 53.65 -66.23
N ALA A 8 12.52 53.81 -66.56
CA ALA A 8 13.57 52.86 -66.19
C ALA A 8 13.84 52.82 -64.67
N SER A 9 13.88 53.99 -64.01
CA SER A 9 14.07 54.07 -62.55
C SER A 9 12.87 53.50 -61.77
N GLN A 10 11.64 53.68 -62.29
CA GLN A 10 10.44 53.09 -61.68
C GLN A 10 10.47 51.56 -61.75
N ARG A 11 10.93 50.98 -62.87
CA ARG A 11 11.09 49.53 -63.03
C ARG A 11 12.17 48.97 -62.11
N ALA A 12 13.31 49.65 -61.99
CA ALA A 12 14.37 49.26 -61.08
C ALA A 12 13.91 49.30 -59.62
N LEU A 13 13.16 50.34 -59.23
CA LEU A 13 12.62 50.47 -57.88
C LEU A 13 11.56 49.40 -57.58
N ALA A 14 10.69 49.10 -58.55
CA ALA A 14 9.71 48.03 -58.44
C ALA A 14 10.37 46.65 -58.31
N LEU A 15 11.42 46.38 -59.08
CA LEU A 15 12.19 45.13 -58.99
C LEU A 15 12.95 45.02 -57.66
N ALA A 16 13.53 46.11 -57.17
CA ALA A 16 14.18 46.12 -55.86
C ALA A 16 13.20 45.85 -54.72
N LEU A 17 12.01 46.47 -54.76
CA LEU A 17 10.93 46.19 -53.80
C LEU A 17 10.43 44.75 -53.89
N ALA A 18 10.24 44.22 -55.10
CA ALA A 18 9.82 42.84 -55.31
C ALA A 18 10.86 41.86 -54.73
N ALA A 19 12.15 42.07 -55.03
CA ALA A 19 13.24 41.26 -54.49
C ALA A 19 13.31 41.32 -52.96
N LEU A 20 13.15 42.51 -52.37
CA LEU A 20 13.16 42.69 -50.93
C LEU A 20 11.97 42.00 -50.27
N SER A 21 10.79 42.04 -50.90
CA SER A 21 9.61 41.32 -50.41
C SER A 21 9.80 39.79 -50.44
N LEU A 22 10.44 39.27 -51.49
CA LEU A 22 10.76 37.85 -51.64
C LEU A 22 11.76 37.39 -50.57
N VAL A 23 12.82 38.16 -50.34
CA VAL A 23 13.81 37.87 -49.30
C VAL A 23 13.17 37.95 -47.91
N GLY A 24 12.35 38.97 -47.65
CA GLY A 24 11.64 39.12 -46.39
C GLY A 24 10.68 37.95 -46.11
N GLY A 25 9.90 37.55 -47.12
CA GLY A 25 9.00 36.40 -47.03
C GLY A 25 9.74 35.09 -46.77
N TYR A 26 10.87 34.87 -47.45
CA TYR A 26 11.73 33.70 -47.25
C TYR A 26 12.33 33.65 -45.84
N PHE A 27 12.79 34.78 -45.31
CA PHE A 27 13.31 34.84 -43.93
C PHE A 27 12.22 34.62 -42.89
N LEU A 28 11.02 35.18 -43.08
CA LEU A 28 9.89 34.98 -42.17
C LEU A 28 9.44 33.53 -42.11
N THR A 29 9.32 32.84 -43.26
CA THR A 29 8.92 31.44 -43.29
C THR A 29 9.96 30.54 -42.64
N LEU A 30 11.25 30.74 -42.93
CA LEU A 30 12.32 30.00 -42.25
C LEU A 30 12.37 30.30 -40.76
N HIS A 31 12.23 31.56 -40.36
CA HIS A 31 12.36 31.96 -38.96
C HIS A 31 11.20 31.47 -38.10
N VAL A 32 9.96 31.50 -38.61
CA VAL A 32 8.78 30.92 -37.92
C VAL A 32 8.92 29.40 -37.84
N TRP A 33 9.43 28.76 -38.90
CA TRP A 33 9.63 27.31 -38.91
C TRP A 33 10.74 26.86 -37.95
N PHE A 34 11.75 27.69 -37.68
CA PHE A 34 12.83 27.38 -36.74
C PHE A 34 12.54 27.76 -35.28
N SER A 35 11.79 28.84 -35.04
CA SER A 35 11.55 29.36 -33.67
C SER A 35 10.52 28.54 -32.89
N GLN A 36 9.48 28.03 -33.55
CA GLN A 36 8.44 27.20 -32.95
C GLN A 36 8.96 25.85 -32.38
N PRO A 37 9.72 25.03 -33.13
CA PRO A 37 10.18 23.74 -32.60
C PRO A 37 11.20 23.87 -31.47
N LEU A 38 12.03 24.93 -31.47
CA LEU A 38 13.00 25.16 -30.39
C LEU A 38 12.32 25.50 -29.06
N LEU A 39 11.19 26.22 -29.10
CA LEU A 39 10.38 26.52 -27.91
C LEU A 39 9.66 25.27 -27.40
N ALA A 40 9.13 24.42 -28.29
CA ALA A 40 8.48 23.17 -27.90
C ALA A 40 9.42 22.20 -27.16
N ILE A 41 10.68 22.09 -27.61
CA ILE A 41 11.70 21.25 -26.95
C ILE A 41 12.09 21.80 -25.57
N ALA A 42 12.08 23.13 -25.41
CA ALA A 42 12.37 23.76 -24.11
C ALA A 42 11.25 23.48 -23.08
N ASP A 43 9.99 23.50 -23.50
CA ASP A 43 8.83 23.19 -22.65
C ASP A 43 8.81 21.72 -22.23
N GLU A 44 9.11 20.77 -23.13
CA GLU A 44 9.24 19.36 -22.78
C GLU A 44 10.34 19.12 -21.74
N MET A 45 11.51 19.76 -21.90
CA MET A 45 12.59 19.66 -20.91
C MET A 45 12.23 20.26 -19.55
N ALA A 46 11.43 21.33 -19.50
CA ALA A 46 10.95 21.90 -18.25
C ALA A 46 10.02 20.94 -17.51
N LEU A 47 9.14 20.26 -18.24
CA LEU A 47 8.18 19.29 -17.71
C LEU A 47 8.88 18.04 -17.17
N LEU A 48 9.91 17.52 -17.86
CA LEU A 48 10.72 16.41 -17.35
C LEU A 48 11.53 16.77 -16.10
N ARG A 49 12.11 17.98 -16.03
CA ARG A 49 12.84 18.45 -14.83
C ARG A 49 11.93 18.58 -13.62
N HIS A 50 10.70 19.08 -13.81
CA HIS A 50 9.72 19.21 -12.73
C HIS A 50 9.32 17.85 -12.15
N ASN A 51 9.14 16.84 -13.01
CA ASN A 51 8.85 15.47 -12.58
C ASN A 51 10.03 14.84 -11.81
N GLN A 52 11.25 14.98 -12.31
CA GLN A 52 12.44 14.43 -11.63
C GLN A 52 12.63 14.98 -10.21
N GLN A 53 12.41 16.28 -9.99
CA GLN A 53 12.54 16.88 -8.67
C GLN A 53 11.56 16.27 -7.65
N ARG A 54 10.33 15.97 -8.07
CA ARG A 54 9.33 15.32 -7.23
C ARG A 54 9.73 13.90 -6.84
N TYR A 55 10.30 13.13 -7.78
CA TYR A 55 10.76 11.76 -7.51
C TYR A 55 12.04 11.72 -6.65
N VAL A 56 12.95 12.68 -6.80
CA VAL A 56 14.14 12.78 -5.94
C VAL A 56 13.75 13.12 -4.49
N ALA A 57 12.77 14.03 -4.30
CA ALA A 57 12.25 14.36 -2.97
C ALA A 57 11.56 13.15 -2.28
N LEU A 58 10.86 12.31 -3.05
CA LEU A 58 10.26 11.06 -2.56
C LEU A 58 11.33 9.99 -2.27
N SER A 59 12.38 9.90 -3.10
CA SER A 59 13.49 8.95 -2.94
C SER A 59 14.30 9.18 -1.66
N GLY A 60 14.46 10.45 -1.24
CA GLY A 60 15.17 10.81 -0.02
C GLY A 60 14.58 10.22 1.27
N GLN A 61 13.32 9.74 1.25
CA GLN A 61 12.68 9.12 2.40
C GLN A 61 12.97 7.62 2.53
N ARG A 62 13.45 6.95 1.48
CA ARG A 62 13.82 5.53 1.51
C ARG A 62 14.82 5.16 2.60
N PRO A 63 15.97 5.86 2.76
CA PRO A 63 16.95 5.49 3.79
C PRO A 63 16.39 5.65 5.21
N ALA A 64 15.53 6.63 5.45
CA ALA A 64 14.90 6.82 6.76
C ALA A 64 13.94 5.67 7.10
N LEU A 65 13.16 5.20 6.10
CA LEU A 65 12.29 4.02 6.25
C LEU A 65 13.10 2.74 6.41
N GLU A 66 14.17 2.56 5.64
CA GLU A 66 15.06 1.39 5.75
C GLU A 66 15.74 1.33 7.12
N ASN A 67 16.19 2.48 7.64
CA ASN A 67 16.75 2.57 9.00
C ASN A 67 15.69 2.28 10.06
N SER A 68 14.47 2.78 9.90
CA SER A 68 13.36 2.50 10.82
C SER A 68 13.00 1.00 10.81
N LEU A 69 12.97 0.37 9.63
CA LEU A 69 12.75 -1.08 9.48
C LEU A 69 13.90 -1.89 10.07
N ALA A 70 15.15 -1.48 9.86
CA ALA A 70 16.31 -2.13 10.46
C ALA A 70 16.26 -2.00 11.99
N GLN A 71 15.95 -0.81 12.51
CA GLN A 71 15.81 -0.58 13.94
C GLN A 71 14.69 -1.42 14.54
N ILE A 72 13.52 -1.52 13.88
CA ILE A 72 12.41 -2.38 14.32
C ILE A 72 12.79 -3.86 14.28
N ARG A 73 13.50 -4.32 13.24
CA ARG A 73 14.00 -5.71 13.15
C ARG A 73 15.04 -6.05 14.21
N HIS A 74 15.91 -5.11 14.56
CA HIS A 74 16.94 -5.29 15.59
C HIS A 74 16.41 -5.06 17.01
N SER A 75 15.37 -4.25 17.17
CA SER A 75 14.70 -4.05 18.46
C SER A 75 13.76 -5.22 18.74
N SER A 76 14.03 -5.96 19.82
CA SER A 76 13.16 -7.02 20.32
C SER A 76 11.74 -6.55 20.69
N VAL A 77 11.47 -5.23 20.69
CA VAL A 77 10.14 -4.63 20.86
C VAL A 77 9.21 -4.98 19.68
N GLY A 78 9.76 -5.15 18.47
CA GLY A 78 9.01 -5.71 17.34
C GLY A 78 8.73 -7.22 17.47
N ASN A 79 9.53 -7.91 18.28
CA ASN A 79 9.43 -9.37 18.51
C ASN A 79 8.43 -9.72 19.62
N GLU A 80 8.14 -8.81 20.56
CA GLU A 80 7.09 -9.04 21.57
C GLU A 80 5.71 -9.31 20.95
N ASN A 81 5.48 -8.82 19.72
CA ASN A 81 4.23 -9.01 18.99
C ASN A 81 4.21 -10.32 18.16
N LEU A 82 5.30 -11.08 18.10
CA LEU A 82 5.34 -12.38 17.45
C LEU A 82 5.40 -13.48 18.50
N LEU A 83 4.83 -14.65 18.21
CA LEU A 83 4.91 -15.78 19.13
C LEU A 83 6.38 -16.15 19.36
N ALA A 84 6.78 -16.20 20.62
CA ALA A 84 8.16 -16.45 21.05
C ALA A 84 8.60 -17.90 20.82
N ASP A 85 7.64 -18.81 20.61
CA ASP A 85 7.95 -20.23 20.51
C ASP A 85 8.43 -20.62 19.10
N SER A 86 9.38 -21.54 19.05
CA SER A 86 10.09 -21.94 17.84
C SER A 86 9.52 -23.22 17.22
N ASP A 87 8.64 -23.94 17.92
CA ASP A 87 7.98 -25.16 17.43
C ASP A 87 6.50 -24.93 17.11
N MET A 88 6.05 -25.48 15.98
CA MET A 88 4.69 -25.27 15.45
C MET A 88 3.62 -25.88 16.36
N GLY A 89 3.94 -27.02 17.00
CA GLY A 89 3.02 -27.72 17.89
C GLY A 89 2.76 -26.97 19.19
N THR A 90 3.83 -26.48 19.82
CA THR A 90 3.76 -25.73 21.09
C THR A 90 3.19 -24.33 20.90
N ALA A 91 3.54 -23.65 19.81
CA ALA A 91 2.97 -22.36 19.45
C ALA A 91 1.45 -22.43 19.22
N THR A 92 0.96 -23.51 18.58
CA THR A 92 -0.48 -23.73 18.39
C THR A 92 -1.19 -23.90 19.73
N ALA A 93 -0.61 -24.64 20.68
CA ALA A 93 -1.17 -24.83 22.01
C ALA A 93 -1.21 -23.54 22.83
N GLN A 94 -0.13 -22.74 22.79
CA GLN A 94 -0.05 -21.45 23.48
C GLN A 94 -1.08 -20.45 22.91
N LEU A 95 -1.25 -20.39 21.59
CA LEU A 95 -2.28 -19.56 20.94
C LEU A 95 -3.69 -19.95 21.39
N MET A 96 -3.96 -21.26 21.48
CA MET A 96 -5.25 -21.77 21.96
C MET A 96 -5.54 -21.38 23.40
N GLN A 97 -4.52 -21.36 24.27
CA GLN A 97 -4.65 -20.96 25.67
C GLN A 97 -4.88 -19.46 25.81
N LEU A 98 -4.15 -18.63 25.05
CA LEU A 98 -4.31 -17.18 25.06
C LEU A 98 -5.72 -16.77 24.63
N ILE A 99 -6.21 -17.33 23.50
CA ILE A 99 -7.56 -17.07 23.01
C ILE A 99 -8.63 -17.58 23.98
N ALA A 100 -8.39 -18.71 24.67
CA ALA A 100 -9.30 -19.20 25.70
C ALA A 100 -9.43 -18.25 26.88
N ALA A 101 -8.31 -17.70 27.35
CA ALA A 101 -8.31 -16.75 28.45
C ALA A 101 -9.09 -15.47 28.09
N ASP A 102 -8.92 -14.94 26.88
CA ASP A 102 -9.65 -13.76 26.44
C ASP A 102 -11.15 -14.01 26.25
N LEU A 103 -11.53 -15.18 25.73
CA LEU A 103 -12.94 -15.57 25.58
C LEU A 103 -13.66 -15.67 26.92
N GLN A 104 -12.99 -16.10 27.99
CA GLN A 104 -13.60 -16.19 29.33
C GLN A 104 -14.05 -14.83 29.87
N VAL A 105 -13.35 -13.75 29.53
CA VAL A 105 -13.70 -12.40 29.98
C VAL A 105 -15.02 -11.90 29.36
N PHE A 106 -15.36 -12.36 28.15
CA PHE A 106 -16.59 -11.96 27.44
C PHE A 106 -17.69 -13.03 27.48
N ALA A 107 -17.44 -14.19 28.10
CA ALA A 107 -18.41 -15.27 28.21
C ALA A 107 -19.67 -14.88 29.00
N THR A 108 -19.55 -13.94 29.96
CA THR A 108 -20.62 -13.56 30.91
C THR A 108 -21.21 -12.16 30.68
N VAL A 109 -20.70 -11.39 29.72
CA VAL A 109 -21.12 -9.99 29.48
C VAL A 109 -22.15 -9.91 28.35
N GLY A 110 -23.23 -9.13 28.53
CA GLY A 110 -24.09 -8.64 27.45
C GLY A 110 -24.71 -9.71 26.54
N GLY A 111 -25.12 -10.86 27.09
CA GLY A 111 -25.67 -11.99 26.33
C GLY A 111 -24.67 -13.12 26.03
N GLY A 112 -23.40 -12.92 26.40
CA GLY A 112 -22.35 -13.94 26.44
C GLY A 112 -21.82 -14.39 25.08
N CYS A 113 -20.65 -14.99 25.11
CA CYS A 113 -20.00 -15.65 23.98
C CYS A 113 -19.76 -17.12 24.32
N THR A 114 -20.31 -18.03 23.52
CA THR A 114 -20.04 -19.47 23.63
C THR A 114 -19.18 -19.91 22.46
N LEU A 115 -18.07 -20.57 22.77
CA LEU A 115 -17.19 -21.15 21.78
C LEU A 115 -17.79 -22.47 21.28
N ALA A 116 -18.04 -22.57 19.98
CA ALA A 116 -18.64 -23.75 19.38
C ALA A 116 -17.58 -24.80 19.01
N ASN A 117 -16.51 -24.40 18.32
CA ASN A 117 -15.46 -25.35 17.92
C ASN A 117 -14.14 -24.63 17.58
N ARG A 118 -13.00 -25.31 17.77
CA ARG A 118 -11.65 -24.84 17.38
C ARG A 118 -10.98 -25.92 16.55
N ILE A 119 -10.67 -25.61 15.30
CA ILE A 119 -10.05 -26.56 14.38
C ILE A 119 -8.69 -25.98 13.93
N PRO A 120 -7.56 -26.65 14.25
CA PRO A 120 -6.27 -26.30 13.68
C PRO A 120 -6.32 -26.46 12.16
N VAL A 121 -5.89 -25.44 11.41
CA VAL A 121 -5.82 -25.51 9.95
C VAL A 121 -4.35 -25.69 9.57
N PRO A 122 -3.97 -26.78 8.89
CA PRO A 122 -2.60 -26.95 8.41
C PRO A 122 -2.31 -25.86 7.36
N VAL A 123 -1.27 -25.07 7.60
CA VAL A 123 -0.85 -23.98 6.70
C VAL A 123 0.28 -24.50 5.80
N THR A 124 0.12 -24.35 4.49
CA THR A 124 1.22 -24.55 3.54
C THR A 124 2.19 -23.38 3.68
N GLN A 125 3.42 -23.62 4.12
CA GLN A 125 4.42 -22.57 4.31
C GLN A 125 4.85 -22.00 2.94
N GLN A 126 4.31 -20.83 2.56
CA GLN A 126 4.62 -20.17 1.29
C GLN A 126 5.37 -18.83 1.46
N GLY A 127 6.10 -18.64 2.57
CA GLY A 127 6.85 -17.40 2.81
C GLY A 127 8.05 -17.56 3.75
N PRO A 128 8.88 -16.51 3.90
CA PRO A 128 10.08 -16.53 4.75
C PRO A 128 9.78 -16.60 6.25
N TYR A 129 8.51 -16.47 6.65
CA TYR A 129 8.04 -16.62 8.02
C TYR A 129 7.12 -17.84 8.15
N ARG A 130 7.27 -18.57 9.26
CA ARG A 130 6.35 -19.66 9.60
C ARG A 130 5.05 -19.08 10.13
N GLN A 131 3.93 -19.59 9.63
CA GLN A 131 2.58 -19.13 9.97
C GLN A 131 1.75 -20.29 10.51
N VAL A 132 0.96 -20.03 11.55
CA VAL A 132 -0.05 -20.95 12.09
C VAL A 132 -1.42 -20.30 11.93
N SER A 133 -2.40 -21.05 11.43
CA SER A 133 -3.77 -20.59 11.26
C SER A 133 -4.76 -21.44 12.06
N VAL A 134 -5.71 -20.79 12.70
CA VAL A 134 -6.73 -21.42 13.54
C VAL A 134 -8.10 -20.93 13.11
N ARG A 135 -9.00 -21.88 12.85
CA ARG A 135 -10.42 -21.58 12.61
C ARG A 135 -11.19 -21.67 13.92
N ILE A 136 -11.95 -20.63 14.23
CA ILE A 136 -12.76 -20.52 15.44
C ILE A 136 -14.20 -20.24 15.06
N ASN A 137 -15.10 -21.06 15.57
CA ASN A 137 -16.54 -20.84 15.47
C ASN A 137 -17.08 -20.37 16.82
N LEU A 138 -17.74 -19.22 16.84
CA LEU A 138 -18.25 -18.55 18.02
C LEU A 138 -19.76 -18.30 17.87
N GLU A 139 -20.50 -18.42 18.98
CA GLU A 139 -21.89 -17.99 19.08
C GLU A 139 -22.04 -16.92 20.16
N CYS A 140 -22.20 -15.66 19.73
CA CYS A 140 -22.15 -14.49 20.60
C CYS A 140 -23.34 -13.56 20.36
N ALA A 141 -23.72 -12.80 21.38
CA ALA A 141 -24.50 -11.57 21.17
C ALA A 141 -23.62 -10.49 20.51
N ILE A 142 -24.25 -9.47 19.90
CA ILE A 142 -23.53 -8.48 19.08
C ILE A 142 -22.54 -7.61 19.88
N GLU A 143 -22.92 -7.22 21.10
CA GLU A 143 -22.12 -6.36 21.98
C GLU A 143 -20.83 -7.04 22.48
N PRO A 144 -20.87 -8.27 23.04
CA PRO A 144 -19.63 -8.97 23.42
C PRO A 144 -18.77 -9.37 22.21
N LEU A 145 -19.36 -9.59 21.02
CA LEU A 145 -18.59 -9.85 19.80
C LEU A 145 -17.74 -8.64 19.40
N ALA A 146 -18.31 -7.44 19.43
CA ALA A 146 -17.58 -6.21 19.12
C ALA A 146 -16.44 -5.95 20.12
N GLY A 147 -16.70 -6.16 21.42
CA GLY A 147 -15.67 -6.05 22.47
C GLY A 147 -14.54 -7.06 22.32
N LEU A 148 -14.86 -8.31 21.95
CA LEU A 148 -13.86 -9.34 21.66
C LEU A 148 -12.99 -8.96 20.46
N LEU A 149 -13.60 -8.52 19.36
CA LEU A 149 -12.87 -8.16 18.15
C LEU A 149 -11.92 -6.98 18.39
N HIS A 150 -12.39 -5.98 19.12
CA HIS A 150 -11.59 -4.82 19.50
C HIS A 150 -10.41 -5.18 20.42
N ARG A 151 -10.61 -6.14 21.34
CA ARG A 151 -9.51 -6.64 22.17
C ARG A 151 -8.49 -7.43 21.36
N LEU A 152 -8.94 -8.25 20.41
CA LEU A 152 -8.05 -9.00 19.51
C LEU A 152 -7.24 -8.06 18.62
N GLU A 153 -7.83 -6.97 18.14
CA GLU A 153 -7.15 -5.91 17.38
C GLU A 153 -6.08 -5.19 18.22
N ASN A 154 -6.40 -4.86 19.48
CA ASN A 154 -5.49 -4.20 20.42
C ASN A 154 -4.60 -5.19 21.21
N GLY A 155 -4.60 -6.46 20.81
CA GLY A 155 -3.85 -7.50 21.49
C GLY A 155 -2.34 -7.29 21.40
N LYS A 156 -1.61 -7.83 22.39
CA LYS A 156 -0.13 -7.77 22.42
C LYS A 156 0.57 -8.64 21.38
N VAL A 157 -0.16 -9.49 20.66
CA VAL A 157 0.37 -10.44 19.67
C VAL A 157 -0.29 -10.16 18.33
N SER A 158 0.51 -10.14 17.27
CA SER A 158 0.10 -9.84 15.89
C SER A 158 -0.75 -11.00 15.36
N LEU A 159 -2.05 -10.90 15.59
CA LEU A 159 -3.05 -11.81 15.06
C LEU A 159 -3.68 -11.19 13.81
N PHE A 160 -3.68 -11.92 12.71
CA PHE A 160 -4.27 -11.49 11.45
C PHE A 160 -5.58 -12.24 11.23
N ILE A 161 -6.66 -11.51 10.95
CA ILE A 161 -7.95 -12.11 10.62
C ILE A 161 -8.00 -12.28 9.10
N GLU A 162 -7.85 -13.51 8.62
CA GLU A 162 -7.83 -13.81 7.17
C GLU A 162 -9.23 -13.89 6.58
N SER A 163 -10.19 -14.39 7.36
CA SER A 163 -11.59 -14.41 6.96
C SER A 163 -12.51 -14.24 8.16
N PHE A 164 -13.57 -13.49 7.95
CA PHE A 164 -14.60 -13.23 8.94
C PHE A 164 -15.98 -13.39 8.31
N ARG A 165 -16.82 -14.23 8.91
CA ARG A 165 -18.19 -14.48 8.46
C ARG A 165 -19.13 -14.41 9.65
N ILE A 166 -20.18 -13.61 9.54
CA ILE A 166 -21.24 -13.52 10.54
C ILE A 166 -22.54 -14.01 9.90
N GLU A 167 -23.23 -14.90 10.59
CA GLU A 167 -24.57 -15.37 10.24
C GLU A 167 -25.48 -15.31 11.47
N LYS A 168 -26.80 -15.28 11.28
CA LYS A 168 -27.76 -15.41 12.39
C LYS A 168 -27.70 -16.83 12.93
N SER A 169 -27.53 -17.02 14.24
CA SER A 169 -27.52 -18.37 14.83
C SER A 169 -28.90 -19.01 14.65
N ARG A 170 -28.92 -20.24 14.10
CA ARG A 170 -30.15 -21.04 13.87
C ARG A 170 -30.21 -22.28 14.76
N GLY A 171 -29.34 -22.39 15.77
CA GLY A 171 -29.27 -23.54 16.66
C GLY A 171 -30.46 -23.66 17.61
N GLN A 172 -30.69 -24.86 18.18
CA GLN A 172 -31.81 -25.15 19.11
C GLN A 172 -31.85 -24.28 20.38
N LEU A 173 -30.75 -23.59 20.72
CA LEU A 173 -30.63 -22.65 21.85
C LEU A 173 -30.51 -21.17 21.41
N ALA A 174 -30.74 -20.88 20.12
CA ALA A 174 -30.58 -19.54 19.57
C ALA A 174 -31.70 -18.61 20.06
N SER A 175 -31.42 -17.81 21.08
CA SER A 175 -32.24 -16.64 21.38
C SER A 175 -32.18 -15.65 20.20
N ALA A 176 -33.24 -14.86 20.01
CA ALA A 176 -33.49 -14.06 18.80
C ALA A 176 -32.36 -13.08 18.39
N ASN A 177 -31.36 -12.87 19.25
CA ASN A 177 -30.27 -11.90 19.10
C ASN A 177 -28.86 -12.53 19.11
N ARG A 178 -28.72 -13.83 18.85
CA ARG A 178 -27.39 -14.49 18.76
C ARG A 178 -26.87 -14.59 17.33
N LEU A 179 -25.58 -14.30 17.17
CA LEU A 179 -24.84 -14.38 15.92
C LEU A 179 -23.87 -15.55 15.97
N ALA A 180 -23.82 -16.33 14.90
CA ALA A 180 -22.79 -17.30 14.64
C ALA A 180 -21.67 -16.63 13.83
N ALA A 181 -20.51 -16.44 14.45
CA ALA A 181 -19.33 -15.85 13.82
C ALA A 181 -18.28 -16.93 13.56
N GLN A 182 -17.72 -16.94 12.36
CA GLN A 182 -16.60 -17.80 11.97
C GLN A 182 -15.41 -16.91 11.65
N LEU A 183 -14.29 -17.15 12.33
CA LEU A 183 -13.04 -16.42 12.15
C LEU A 183 -11.93 -17.40 11.75
N LEU A 184 -11.12 -16.99 10.77
CA LEU A 184 -9.83 -17.60 10.50
C LEU A 184 -8.75 -16.63 10.96
N ILE A 185 -8.01 -17.03 11.99
CA ILE A 185 -6.96 -16.21 12.59
C ILE A 185 -5.62 -16.83 12.25
N SER A 186 -4.70 -16.05 11.69
CA SER A 186 -3.31 -16.43 11.49
C SER A 186 -2.37 -15.66 12.39
N ALA A 187 -1.32 -16.34 12.83
CA ALA A 187 -0.26 -15.75 13.63
C ALA A 187 1.09 -16.15 13.04
N TYR A 188 2.04 -15.22 13.09
CA TYR A 188 3.40 -15.43 12.61
C TYR A 188 4.33 -15.75 13.78
N LEU A 189 5.16 -16.77 13.59
CA LEU A 189 6.20 -17.11 14.56
C LEU A 189 7.47 -16.32 14.25
N GLN A 190 8.25 -16.02 15.29
CA GLN A 190 9.63 -15.60 15.09
C GLN A 190 10.37 -16.73 14.37
N ASN A 191 10.88 -16.45 13.17
CA ASN A 191 11.68 -17.44 12.48
C ASN A 191 13.07 -17.46 13.15
N PRO A 192 13.47 -18.54 13.85
CA PRO A 192 14.85 -18.64 14.29
C PRO A 192 15.71 -18.66 13.05
N THR A 193 16.80 -17.90 13.08
CA THR A 193 17.83 -17.83 12.03
C THR A 193 18.07 -19.22 11.42
N PRO A 194 18.10 -19.34 10.07
CA PRO A 194 18.30 -20.62 9.42
C PRO A 194 19.59 -21.25 9.95
N LYS A 195 19.45 -22.42 10.56
CA LYS A 195 20.55 -23.22 11.11
C LYS A 195 21.37 -23.77 9.94
N GLY A 196 22.27 -22.94 9.40
CA GLY A 196 23.09 -23.29 8.24
C GLY A 196 23.88 -22.16 7.58
N ALA A 197 23.76 -20.90 8.01
CA ALA A 197 24.64 -19.83 7.53
C ALA A 197 25.91 -19.75 8.42
N THR A 198 26.84 -20.66 8.21
CA THR A 198 28.24 -20.45 8.63
C THR A 198 28.98 -19.58 7.61
N PRO A 199 29.92 -18.72 8.06
CA PRO A 199 30.69 -17.82 7.20
C PRO A 199 31.60 -18.54 6.21
#